data_AF-A0A9W9ZR02-F1
#
_entry.id   AF-A0A9W9ZR02-F1
#
_cell.length_a   1.000
_cell.length_b   1.000
_cell.length_c   1.000
_cell.angle_alpha   90.00
_cell.angle_beta   90.00
_cell.angle_gamma   90.00
#
_symmetry.space_group_name_H-M   'P 1'
#
loop_
_entity.id
_entity.type
_entity.pdbx_description
1 polymer ?
#
loop_
_entity_poly.entity_id
_entity_poly.type
_entity_poly.pdbx_seq_one_letter_code
_entity_poly.pdbx_strand_id
1 'polypeptide(L)'
;MGARALGELLVDQATATHGPVVERARAWCQMLNVPYYRFSSPMSCDVGLDETDDRILVKMLWETRVYVMQNFKEFTEVGKILTS
;
A
#
# COMPACT_ATOMS: atom_id res chain seq x y z
N MET A 1 -29.96 0.60 10.53
CA MET A 1 -28.89 1.04 9.61
C MET A 1 -27.59 1.41 10.34
N GLY A 2 -27.62 2.09 11.50
CA GLY A 2 -26.38 2.50 12.21
C GLY A 2 -25.48 1.37 12.74
N ALA A 3 -26.04 0.28 13.29
CA ALA A 3 -25.23 -0.82 13.84
C ALA A 3 -24.41 -1.56 12.77
N ARG A 4 -24.94 -1.67 11.54
CA ARG A 4 -24.24 -2.30 10.42
C ARG A 4 -23.03 -1.47 9.96
N ALA A 5 -23.22 -0.17 9.79
CA ALA A 5 -22.14 0.74 9.41
C ALA A 5 -21.01 0.78 10.46
N LEU A 6 -21.36 0.70 11.74
CA LEU A 6 -20.37 0.58 12.83
C LEU A 6 -19.62 -0.77 12.78
N GLY A 7 -20.31 -1.86 12.42
CA GLY A 7 -19.69 -3.16 12.21
C GLY A 7 -18.71 -3.17 11.04
N GLU A 8 -19.08 -2.55 9.92
CA GLU A 8 -18.21 -2.38 8.75
C GLU A 8 -16.97 -1.55 9.11
N LEU A 9 -17.13 -0.42 9.82
CA LEU A 9 -16.01 0.40 10.31
C LEU A 9 -15.04 -0.39 11.19
N LEU A 10 -15.55 -1.24 12.09
CA LEU A 10 -14.71 -2.07 12.94
C LEU A 10 -13.84 -3.02 12.12
N VAL A 11 -14.40 -3.64 11.08
CA VAL A 11 -13.64 -4.49 10.16
C VAL A 11 -12.57 -3.68 9.46
N ASP A 12 -12.91 -2.50 8.91
CA ASP A 12 -11.96 -1.62 8.24
C ASP A 12 -10.78 -1.23 9.13
N GLN A 13 -11.03 -0.93 10.41
CA GLN A 13 -9.97 -0.61 11.37
C GLN A 13 -9.12 -1.83 11.73
N ALA A 14 -9.75 -3.00 11.91
CA ALA A 14 -9.04 -4.24 12.21
C ALA A 14 -8.14 -4.69 11.05
N THR A 15 -8.54 -4.39 9.80
CA THR A 15 -7.78 -4.73 8.59
C THR A 15 -7.02 -3.55 8.00
N ALA A 16 -6.90 -2.43 8.72
CA ALA A 16 -6.25 -1.22 8.22
C ALA A 16 -4.77 -1.49 7.89
N THR A 17 -4.41 -1.32 6.63
CA THR A 17 -3.03 -1.49 6.13
C THR A 17 -2.27 -0.16 6.00
N HIS A 18 -2.93 0.96 6.30
CA HIS A 18 -2.41 2.32 6.14
C HIS A 18 -2.60 3.16 7.41
N GLY A 19 -2.03 4.36 7.43
CA GLY A 19 -2.10 5.27 8.57
C GLY A 19 -1.21 4.83 9.74
N PRO A 20 -1.71 4.76 10.98
CA PRO A 20 -0.88 4.59 12.18
C PRO A 20 0.01 3.35 12.20
N VAL A 21 -0.39 2.26 11.56
CA VAL A 21 0.45 1.04 11.48
C VAL A 21 1.76 1.29 10.73
N VAL A 22 1.71 2.11 9.69
CA VAL A 22 2.87 2.46 8.86
C VAL A 22 3.73 3.52 9.52
N GLU A 23 3.11 4.52 10.15
CA GLU A 23 3.86 5.52 10.91
C GLU A 23 4.65 4.89 12.06
N ARG A 24 4.06 3.92 12.76
CA ARG A 24 4.77 3.15 13.79
C ARG A 24 5.94 2.37 13.20
N ALA A 25 5.72 1.61 12.12
CA ALA A 25 6.80 0.86 11.48
C ALA A 25 7.95 1.77 11.04
N ARG A 26 7.64 2.90 10.40
CA ARG A 26 8.63 3.90 9.99
C ARG A 26 9.41 4.45 11.20
N ALA A 27 8.72 4.86 12.26
CA ALA A 27 9.35 5.41 13.45
C ALA A 27 10.32 4.40 14.10
N TRP A 28 9.94 3.13 14.18
CA TRP A 28 10.80 2.07 14.71
C TRP A 28 12.05 1.85 13.86
N CYS A 29 11.91 1.80 12.53
CA CYS A 29 13.06 1.70 11.63
C CYS A 29 13.99 2.92 11.76
N GLN A 30 13.44 4.13 11.85
CA GLN A 30 14.21 5.35 12.09
C GLN A 30 14.98 5.30 13.41
N MET A 31 14.38 4.80 14.50
CA MET A 31 15.05 4.62 15.79
C MET A 31 16.24 3.66 15.72
N LEU A 32 16.14 2.63 14.88
CA LEU A 32 17.21 1.65 14.65
C LEU A 32 18.21 2.10 13.56
N ASN A 33 18.02 3.29 13.00
CA ASN A 33 18.80 3.82 11.89
C ASN A 33 18.85 2.86 10.68
N VAL A 34 17.74 2.14 10.43
CA VAL A 34 17.57 1.30 9.24
C VAL A 34 16.59 1.94 8.26
N PRO A 35 16.84 1.86 6.95
CA PRO A 35 15.97 2.49 5.97
C PRO A 35 14.61 1.77 5.90
N TYR A 36 13.53 2.56 5.76
CA TYR A 36 12.16 2.06 5.65
C TYR A 36 11.56 2.51 4.32
N TYR A 37 11.14 1.56 3.49
CA TYR A 37 10.47 1.81 2.22
C TYR A 37 9.07 1.20 2.25
N ARG A 38 8.07 1.97 1.83
CA ARG A 38 6.70 1.49 1.67
C ARG A 38 6.23 1.79 0.26
N PHE A 39 6.19 0.75 -0.56
CA PHE A 39 5.63 0.82 -1.89
C PHE A 39 4.14 0.44 -1.85
N SER A 40 3.29 1.37 -2.26
CA SER A 40 1.85 1.17 -2.33
C SER A 40 1.31 2.09 -3.39
N SER A 41 0.98 1.54 -4.56
CA SER A 41 0.38 2.34 -5.64
C SER A 41 -1.00 2.83 -5.20
N PRO A 42 -1.32 4.13 -5.37
CA PRO A 42 -2.69 4.58 -5.26
C PRO A 42 -3.52 3.97 -6.39
N MET A 43 -4.74 3.53 -6.07
CA MET A 43 -5.71 3.04 -7.04
C MET A 43 -6.74 4.13 -7.31
N SER A 44 -7.24 4.22 -8.55
CA SER A 44 -8.26 5.23 -8.89
C SER A 44 -9.68 4.87 -8.42
N CYS A 45 -9.89 3.64 -7.96
CA CYS A 45 -11.15 3.15 -7.42
C CYS A 45 -10.90 2.04 -6.39
N ASP A 46 -11.89 1.83 -5.52
CA ASP A 46 -11.89 0.67 -4.62
C ASP A 46 -12.12 -0.60 -5.42
N VAL A 47 -11.28 -1.61 -5.18
CA VAL A 47 -11.39 -2.92 -5.81
C VAL A 47 -11.67 -3.96 -4.74
N GLY A 48 -12.73 -4.74 -4.94
CA GLY A 48 -13.12 -5.81 -4.04
C GLY A 48 -12.06 -6.92 -4.00
N LEU A 49 -11.99 -7.62 -2.87
CA LEU A 49 -11.05 -8.74 -2.71
C LEU A 49 -11.37 -9.91 -3.65
N ASP A 50 -12.63 -10.05 -4.04
CA ASP A 50 -13.19 -11.06 -4.93
C ASP A 50 -13.37 -10.59 -6.38
N GLU A 51 -12.68 -9.51 -6.79
CA GLU A 51 -12.72 -9.01 -8.16
C GLU A 51 -12.17 -10.03 -9.16
N THR A 52 -12.90 -10.23 -10.27
CA THR A 52 -12.57 -11.20 -11.32
C THR A 52 -12.67 -10.61 -12.73
N ASP A 53 -13.10 -9.35 -12.89
CA ASP A 53 -13.10 -8.65 -14.17
C ASP A 53 -11.68 -8.23 -14.55
N ASP A 54 -11.13 -8.90 -15.56
CA ASP A 54 -9.80 -8.64 -16.11
C ASP A 54 -9.58 -7.17 -16.47
N ARG A 55 -10.63 -6.43 -16.87
CA ARG A 55 -10.50 -5.01 -17.23
C ARG A 55 -10.12 -4.16 -16.01
N ILE A 56 -10.69 -4.48 -14.85
CA ILE A 56 -10.38 -3.79 -13.58
C ILE A 56 -8.97 -4.18 -13.12
N LEU A 57 -8.65 -5.47 -13.17
CA LEU A 57 -7.33 -5.97 -12.77
C LEU A 57 -6.20 -5.42 -13.65
N VAL A 58 -6.39 -5.37 -14.97
CA VAL A 58 -5.42 -4.79 -15.91
C VAL A 58 -5.24 -3.29 -15.64
N LYS A 59 -6.31 -2.57 -15.29
CA LYS A 59 -6.22 -1.17 -14.90
C LYS A 59 -5.39 -0.99 -13.62
N MET A 60 -5.57 -1.84 -12.59
CA MET A 60 -4.73 -1.82 -11.38
C MET A 60 -3.25 -2.08 -11.69
N LEU A 61 -2.96 -3.02 -12.58
CA LEU A 61 -1.59 -3.30 -13.02
C LEU A 61 -0.98 -2.10 -13.75
N TRP A 62 -1.76 -1.43 -14.60
CA TRP A 62 -1.33 -0.22 -15.29
C TRP A 62 -1.03 0.91 -14.31
N GLU A 63 -1.91 1.18 -13.36
CA GLU A 63 -1.71 2.21 -12.33
C GLU A 63 -0.46 1.92 -11.49
N THR A 64 -0.27 0.65 -11.12
CA THR A 64 0.94 0.19 -10.42
C THR A 64 2.20 0.43 -11.25
N ARG A 65 2.16 0.15 -12.56
CA ARG A 65 3.30 0.43 -13.45
C ARG A 65 3.61 1.92 -13.50
N VAL A 66 2.60 2.77 -13.61
CA VAL A 66 2.76 4.22 -13.59
C VAL A 66 3.40 4.68 -12.27
N TYR A 67 2.93 4.16 -11.13
CA TYR A 67 3.51 4.43 -9.82
C TYR A 67 5.00 4.05 -9.74
N VAL A 68 5.38 2.87 -10.23
CA VAL A 68 6.78 2.43 -10.27
C VAL A 68 7.63 3.38 -11.12
N MET A 69 7.14 3.78 -12.29
CA MET A 69 7.86 4.70 -13.18
C MET A 69 8.05 6.08 -12.55
N GLN A 70 7.05 6.59 -11.82
CA GLN A 70 7.14 7.87 -11.11
C GLN A 70 8.13 7.81 -9.93
N ASN A 71 8.27 6.66 -9.27
CA ASN A 71 9.12 6.47 -8.10
C ASN A 71 10.39 5.66 -8.41
N PHE A 72 10.80 5.59 -9.68
CA PHE A 72 11.87 4.69 -10.16
C PHE A 72 13.19 4.86 -9.41
N LYS A 73 13.48 6.08 -8.94
CA LYS A 73 14.67 6.39 -8.12
C LYS A 73 14.68 5.60 -6.80
N GLU A 74 13.56 5.58 -6.07
CA GLU A 74 13.44 4.86 -4.79
C GLU A 74 13.57 3.35 -4.99
N PHE A 75 12.93 2.80 -6.02
CA PHE A 75 13.07 1.39 -6.39
C PHE A 75 14.52 1.02 -6.72
N THR A 76 15.22 1.88 -7.47
CA THR A 76 16.63 1.67 -7.83
C THR A 76 17.53 1.74 -6.60
N GLU A 77 17.26 2.66 -5.67
CA GLU A 77 17.98 2.79 -4.41
C GLU A 77 17.84 1.52 -3.56
N VAL A 78 16.62 1.02 -3.38
CA VAL A 78 16.36 -0.24 -2.68
C VAL A 78 17.06 -1.40 -3.36
N GLY A 79 16.98 -1.50 -4.69
CA GLY A 79 17.67 -2.56 -5.45
C GLY A 79 19.17 -2.58 -5.23
N LYS A 80 19.81 -1.40 -5.11
CA LYS A 80 21.24 -1.29 -4.78
C LYS A 80 21.54 -1.78 -3.36
N ILE A 81 20.72 -1.40 -2.38
CA ILE A 81 20.89 -1.81 -0.98
C ILE A 81 20.70 -3.32 -0.80
N LEU A 82 19.79 -3.93 -1.54
CA LEU A 82 19.51 -5.38 -1.44
C LEU A 82 20.53 -6.25 -2.17
N THR A 83 21.27 -5.70 -3.13
CA THR A 83 22.24 -6.44 -3.97
C THR A 83 23.69 -6.12 -3.59
N SER A 84 23.93 -5.16 -2.68
CA SER A 84 25.24 -4.89 -2.10
C SER A 84 25.63 -5.92 -1.06
#